data_AF-A0A2E0TJH2-F1
#
_entry.id   AF-A0A2E0TJH2-F1
#
_cell.length_a   1.000
_cell.length_b   1.000
_cell.length_c   1.000
_cell.angle_alpha   90.00
_cell.angle_beta   90.00
_cell.angle_gamma   90.00
#
_symmetry.space_group_name_H-M   'P 1'
#
loop_
_entity.id
_entity.type
_entity.pdbx_description
1 polymer ?
#
loop_
_entity_poly.entity_id
_entity_poly.type
_entity_poly.pdbx_seq_one_letter_code
_entity_poly.pdbx_strand_id
1 'polypeptide(L)'
;MKRLFLSTLLVFALACGGSAEPGTGEGAEGTSGATESEGETSVEVVREDLAEGESTEGETAGATPTETEGAEAQAEGPPCSTSDDCPDGTFCIGPEGCDVQWTCQPFRPCTRDLRPYCGCDGQTFQSSGTCPERPYAHRGPCEG
;
A
#
# COMPACT_ATOMS: atom_id res chain seq x y z
N MET A 1 43.39 -24.82 -12.10
CA MET A 1 42.97 -26.22 -11.87
C MET A 1 41.52 -26.35 -12.30
N LYS A 2 41.25 -27.12 -13.37
CA LYS A 2 39.93 -27.38 -13.96
C LYS A 2 39.28 -28.59 -13.27
N ARG A 3 38.02 -28.47 -12.81
CA ARG A 3 37.00 -29.52 -12.62
C ARG A 3 35.65 -28.77 -12.65
N LEU A 4 34.81 -28.74 -13.69
CA LEU A 4 34.25 -29.78 -14.56
C LEU A 4 33.47 -30.85 -13.76
N PHE A 5 32.24 -30.50 -13.40
CA PHE A 5 31.06 -31.36 -13.16
C PHE A 5 29.90 -30.57 -13.80
N LEU A 6 29.27 -30.90 -14.93
CA LEU A 6 29.01 -32.13 -15.67
C LEU A 6 28.36 -33.26 -14.86
N SER A 7 27.14 -33.02 -14.41
CA SER A 7 26.07 -34.01 -14.27
C SER A 7 24.85 -33.32 -13.67
N THR A 8 23.60 -33.64 -13.96
CA THR A 8 22.94 -34.47 -14.95
C THR A 8 21.46 -34.13 -14.71
N LEU A 9 20.78 -33.68 -15.76
CA LEU A 9 19.40 -34.03 -16.07
C LEU A 9 18.50 -34.46 -14.89
N LEU A 10 17.62 -33.56 -14.46
CA LEU A 10 16.37 -33.96 -13.83
C LEU A 10 15.24 -33.12 -14.44
N VAL A 11 14.78 -33.62 -15.59
CA VAL A 11 13.52 -33.28 -16.22
C VAL A 11 12.42 -33.74 -15.26
N PHE A 12 11.97 -32.83 -14.38
CA PHE A 12 10.70 -33.00 -13.69
C PHE A 12 9.60 -32.48 -14.61
N ALA A 13 9.13 -33.37 -15.49
CA ALA A 13 7.82 -33.24 -16.09
C ALA A 13 6.77 -33.47 -15.00
N LEU A 14 6.49 -32.44 -14.20
CA LEU A 14 5.34 -32.45 -13.31
C LEU A 14 4.14 -31.91 -14.10
N ALA A 15 3.36 -32.85 -14.61
CA ALA A 15 2.01 -32.61 -15.08
C ALA A 15 1.17 -32.07 -13.92
N CYS A 16 0.95 -30.76 -13.89
CA CYS A 16 -0.14 -30.19 -13.10
C CYS A 16 -1.36 -30.14 -14.02
N GLY A 17 -2.30 -31.04 -13.73
CA GLY A 17 -3.61 -31.07 -14.36
C GLY A 17 -4.33 -29.73 -14.20
N GLY A 18 -4.94 -29.31 -15.31
CA GLY A 18 -5.90 -28.22 -15.31
C GLY A 18 -7.13 -28.63 -14.52
N SER A 19 -7.38 -27.92 -13.42
CA SER A 19 -8.70 -27.82 -12.80
C SER A 19 -9.41 -26.65 -13.46
N ALA A 20 -10.31 -26.95 -14.40
CA ALA A 20 -11.23 -25.98 -14.94
C ALA A 20 -12.44 -25.89 -14.00
N GLU A 21 -12.60 -24.75 -13.34
CA GLU A 21 -13.84 -24.33 -12.69
C GLU A 21 -14.61 -23.42 -13.67
N PRO A 22 -15.95 -23.54 -13.73
CA PRO A 22 -16.72 -22.32 -13.82
C PRO A 22 -17.81 -22.26 -12.74
N GLY A 23 -17.80 -21.12 -12.04
CA GLY A 23 -18.80 -20.74 -11.06
C GLY A 23 -20.15 -20.38 -11.67
N THR A 24 -21.18 -20.46 -10.83
CA THR A 24 -22.45 -19.77 -11.04
C THR A 24 -22.64 -18.84 -9.86
N GLY A 25 -22.52 -17.54 -10.13
CA GLY A 25 -22.93 -16.48 -9.22
C GLY A 25 -24.36 -16.10 -9.57
N GLU A 26 -25.28 -16.29 -8.63
CA GLU A 26 -26.66 -15.84 -8.72
C GLU A 26 -26.94 -14.79 -7.66
N GLY A 27 -27.58 -13.70 -8.09
CA GLY A 27 -28.54 -12.98 -7.25
C GLY A 27 -28.03 -11.75 -6.52
N ALA A 28 -28.09 -10.61 -7.21
CA ALA A 28 -28.20 -9.31 -6.59
C ALA A 28 -29.63 -9.11 -6.05
N GLU A 29 -29.77 -8.73 -4.79
CA GLU A 29 -30.98 -8.09 -4.28
C GLU A 29 -30.56 -6.83 -3.51
N GLY A 30 -30.80 -5.69 -4.14
CA GLY A 30 -30.72 -4.39 -3.50
C GLY A 30 -31.89 -4.23 -2.53
N THR A 31 -31.61 -3.64 -1.38
CA THR A 31 -32.65 -3.07 -0.53
C THR A 31 -32.26 -1.65 -0.13
N SER A 32 -33.14 -0.74 -0.50
CA SER A 32 -33.12 0.68 -0.21
C SER A 32 -33.49 0.90 1.25
N GLY A 33 -32.72 1.74 1.94
CA GLY A 33 -33.07 2.25 3.26
C GLY A 33 -32.62 3.70 3.40
N ALA A 34 -33.54 4.63 3.17
CA ALA A 34 -33.42 6.02 3.61
C ALA A 34 -33.56 6.09 5.13
N THR A 35 -33.02 7.13 5.76
CA THR A 35 -33.74 8.12 6.61
C THR A 35 -32.79 8.87 7.58
N GLU A 36 -33.10 10.18 7.76
CA GLU A 36 -32.79 11.10 8.90
C GLU A 36 -31.31 11.59 9.01
N SER A 37 -30.90 12.86 8.80
CA SER A 37 -31.40 14.18 9.30
C SER A 37 -31.71 14.09 10.78
N GLU A 38 -30.83 14.46 11.72
CA GLU A 38 -30.39 15.82 12.04
C GLU A 38 -29.14 15.73 12.94
N GLY A 39 -28.35 16.80 13.05
CA GLY A 39 -27.27 16.85 14.03
C GLY A 39 -26.37 18.08 13.94
N GLU A 40 -26.96 19.24 14.20
CA GLU A 40 -26.25 20.50 14.43
C GLU A 40 -25.38 20.37 15.69
N THR A 41 -24.07 20.61 15.58
CA THR A 41 -23.21 20.82 16.74
C THR A 41 -22.18 21.89 16.40
N SER A 42 -22.59 23.13 16.65
CA SER A 42 -21.73 24.29 16.80
C SER A 42 -20.82 24.07 18.01
N VAL A 43 -19.50 24.06 17.80
CA VAL A 43 -18.53 24.12 18.89
C VAL A 43 -17.63 25.33 18.68
N GLU A 44 -17.62 26.17 19.70
CA GLU A 44 -16.97 27.47 19.78
C GLU A 44 -15.44 27.33 19.75
N VAL A 45 -14.80 28.14 18.90
CA VAL A 45 -13.36 28.34 18.85
C VAL A 45 -12.93 29.28 19.98
N VAL A 46 -12.39 28.71 21.05
CA VAL A 46 -11.64 29.46 22.06
C VAL A 46 -10.23 29.70 21.52
N ARG A 47 -9.87 30.97 21.34
CA ARG A 47 -8.51 31.44 21.06
C ARG A 47 -7.97 32.11 22.33
N GLU A 48 -7.04 31.44 22.97
CA GLU A 48 -6.19 31.91 24.08
C GLU A 48 -4.88 31.12 23.91
N ASP A 49 -3.67 31.61 24.15
CA ASP A 49 -3.07 32.91 24.34
C ASP A 49 -1.56 32.68 24.08
N LEU A 50 -0.79 33.75 24.04
CA LEU A 50 0.60 33.84 23.64
C LEU A 50 1.53 33.12 24.63
N ALA A 51 2.57 32.46 24.11
CA ALA A 51 3.78 32.19 24.89
C ALA A 51 5.01 32.22 23.97
N GLU A 52 5.66 33.38 23.98
CA GLU A 52 7.05 33.57 23.61
C GLU A 52 7.95 32.82 24.62
N GLY A 53 9.02 32.19 24.12
CA GLY A 53 10.02 31.47 24.94
C GLY A 53 10.95 30.70 24.01
N GLU A 54 11.91 31.40 23.41
CA GLU A 54 13.28 31.57 23.91
C GLU A 54 14.22 30.49 23.37
N SER A 55 15.14 30.97 22.55
CA SER A 55 16.22 30.24 21.93
C SER A 55 17.21 29.77 22.99
N THR A 56 17.45 28.47 23.07
CA THR A 56 18.64 27.94 23.75
C THR A 56 19.52 27.27 22.71
N GLU A 57 20.64 27.92 22.44
CA GLU A 57 21.79 27.41 21.71
C GLU A 57 22.36 26.22 22.49
N GLY A 58 22.26 25.03 21.89
CA GLY A 58 22.75 23.77 22.44
C GLY A 58 23.79 23.17 21.50
N GLU A 59 25.01 23.62 21.66
CA GLU A 59 26.22 23.12 21.00
C GLU A 59 26.58 21.74 21.56
N THR A 60 26.54 20.68 20.74
CA THR A 60 27.46 19.55 20.92
C THR A 60 27.82 18.91 19.58
N ALA A 61 29.12 18.73 19.43
CA ALA A 61 29.83 18.34 18.23
C ALA A 61 29.56 16.92 17.75
N GLY A 62 29.66 16.76 16.43
CA GLY A 62 30.34 15.62 15.83
C GLY A 62 29.49 14.39 15.54
N ALA A 63 28.65 14.48 14.50
CA ALA A 63 28.26 13.32 13.72
C ALA A 63 28.52 13.60 12.24
N THR A 64 29.34 12.76 11.63
CA THR A 64 29.68 12.73 10.21
C THR A 64 28.40 12.69 9.36
N PRO A 65 28.25 13.52 8.31
CA PRO A 65 27.12 13.42 7.40
C PRO A 65 27.33 12.22 6.47
N THR A 66 26.72 11.08 6.79
CA THR A 66 26.43 10.05 5.80
C THR A 66 25.18 10.52 5.06
N GLU A 67 25.41 11.03 3.85
CA GLU A 67 24.45 11.19 2.74
C GLU A 67 23.11 11.86 3.06
N THR A 68 23.01 13.11 2.60
CA THR A 68 21.76 13.82 2.34
C THR A 68 20.98 13.08 1.24
N GLU A 69 20.18 12.11 1.62
CA GLU A 69 18.97 11.74 0.87
C GLU A 69 17.76 12.41 1.51
N GLY A 70 16.79 12.72 0.65
CA GLY A 70 15.77 13.74 0.87
C GLY A 70 14.98 13.57 2.17
N ALA A 71 14.35 14.67 2.58
CA ALA A 71 13.27 14.66 3.54
C ALA A 71 12.07 13.88 2.96
N GLU A 72 12.17 12.56 2.96
CA GLU A 72 11.09 11.65 2.62
C GLU A 72 10.50 11.22 3.96
N ALA A 73 9.22 11.50 4.16
CA ALA A 73 8.49 11.05 5.34
C ALA A 73 8.73 9.55 5.48
N GLN A 74 9.49 9.17 6.51
CA GLN A 74 9.95 7.82 6.76
C GLN A 74 8.77 6.88 6.63
N ALA A 75 8.79 6.04 5.61
CA ALA A 75 7.84 4.98 5.45
C ALA A 75 8.08 4.00 6.61
N GLU A 76 7.28 4.11 7.67
CA GLU A 76 7.46 3.34 8.90
C GLU A 76 7.05 1.88 8.66
N GLY A 77 7.89 1.10 8.00
CA GLY A 77 7.63 -0.32 7.76
C GLY A 77 8.63 -0.97 6.81
N PRO A 78 8.75 -2.31 6.84
CA PRO A 78 9.52 -3.06 5.84
C PRO A 78 8.93 -2.83 4.44
N PRO A 79 9.77 -2.87 3.39
CA PRO A 79 9.31 -2.76 2.02
C PRO A 79 8.43 -3.95 1.66
N CYS A 80 7.37 -3.73 0.88
CA CYS A 80 6.41 -4.76 0.50
C CYS A 80 6.00 -4.66 -0.96
N SER A 81 5.54 -5.78 -1.51
CA SER A 81 5.04 -5.88 -2.90
C SER A 81 3.55 -6.22 -2.96
N THR A 82 3.02 -6.87 -1.92
CA THR A 82 1.60 -7.19 -1.74
C THR A 82 1.30 -7.14 -0.25
N SER A 83 0.01 -7.04 0.11
CA SER A 83 -0.39 -7.06 1.53
C SER A 83 -0.14 -8.41 2.21
N ASP A 84 0.08 -9.49 1.46
CA ASP A 84 0.45 -10.82 1.99
C ASP A 84 1.88 -10.89 2.53
N ASP A 85 2.75 -9.97 2.10
CA ASP A 85 4.14 -9.86 2.59
C ASP A 85 4.20 -9.23 4.00
N CYS A 86 3.10 -8.59 4.41
CA CYS A 86 3.01 -7.84 5.64
C CYS A 86 2.52 -8.71 6.81
N PRO A 87 3.03 -8.48 8.03
CA PRO A 87 2.53 -9.17 9.23
C PRO A 87 1.06 -8.82 9.50
N ASP A 88 0.39 -9.69 10.26
CA ASP A 88 -1.03 -9.52 10.61
C ASP A 88 -1.33 -8.12 11.16
N GLY A 89 -2.41 -7.50 10.65
CA GLY A 89 -2.83 -6.16 11.06
C GLY A 89 -2.12 -5.01 10.34
N THR A 90 -1.23 -5.31 9.39
CA THR A 90 -0.60 -4.32 8.49
C THR A 90 -0.94 -4.62 7.03
N PHE A 91 -0.88 -3.59 6.19
CA PHE A 91 -1.16 -3.65 4.77
C PHE A 91 -0.05 -3.00 3.99
N CYS A 92 0.16 -3.47 2.76
CA CYS A 92 1.12 -2.88 1.86
C CYS A 92 0.53 -1.59 1.27
N ILE A 93 1.01 -0.44 1.74
CA ILE A 93 0.49 0.87 1.36
C ILE A 93 1.65 1.74 0.88
N GLY A 94 1.38 2.50 -0.19
CA GLY A 94 2.34 3.45 -0.73
C GLY A 94 1.70 4.45 -1.68
N PRO A 95 2.47 5.46 -2.12
CA PRO A 95 2.02 6.41 -3.12
C PRO A 95 1.90 5.76 -4.51
N GLU A 96 1.27 6.48 -5.43
CA GLU A 96 1.26 6.15 -6.85
C GLU A 96 2.69 6.13 -7.41
N GLY A 97 3.00 5.14 -8.24
CA GLY A 97 4.29 5.00 -8.91
C GLY A 97 4.89 3.60 -8.76
N CYS A 98 5.75 3.23 -9.71
CA CYS A 98 6.47 1.96 -9.67
C CYS A 98 7.89 2.08 -9.15
N ASP A 99 8.44 3.29 -9.16
CA ASP A 99 9.77 3.61 -8.65
C ASP A 99 9.73 4.11 -7.19
N VAL A 100 8.54 4.08 -6.56
CA VAL A 100 8.35 4.49 -5.16
C VAL A 100 8.33 3.27 -4.25
N GLN A 101 8.94 3.40 -3.08
CA GLN A 101 8.98 2.31 -2.11
C GLN A 101 7.64 2.19 -1.38
N TRP A 102 6.99 1.04 -1.51
CA TRP A 102 5.83 0.66 -0.71
C TRP A 102 6.27 -0.02 0.57
N THR A 103 5.52 0.17 1.66
CA THR A 103 5.85 -0.40 2.97
C THR A 103 4.64 -0.95 3.71
N CYS A 104 4.88 -1.88 4.64
CA CYS A 104 3.84 -2.41 5.51
C CYS A 104 3.46 -1.37 6.57
N GLN A 105 2.26 -0.82 6.47
CA GLN A 105 1.73 0.17 7.39
C GLN A 105 0.53 -0.40 8.18
N PRO A 106 0.24 0.11 9.40
CA PRO A 106 -0.94 -0.30 10.15
C PRO A 106 -2.23 -0.14 9.33
N PHE A 107 -3.16 -1.08 9.50
CA PHE A 107 -4.45 -1.04 8.82
C PHE A 107 -5.19 0.29 9.08
N ARG A 108 -5.81 0.80 8.01
CA ARG A 108 -6.59 2.04 7.97
C ARG A 108 -8.00 1.66 7.50
N PRO A 109 -9.07 2.37 7.91
CA PRO A 109 -10.39 2.13 7.34
C PRO A 109 -10.40 2.45 5.84
N CYS A 110 -10.50 1.40 5.03
CA CYS A 110 -10.55 1.48 3.58
C CYS A 110 -11.98 1.59 3.10
N THR A 111 -12.23 2.40 2.08
CA THR A 111 -13.51 2.45 1.40
C THR A 111 -13.76 1.16 0.63
N ARG A 112 -15.03 0.76 0.50
CA ARG A 112 -15.42 -0.46 -0.22
C ARG A 112 -15.71 -0.22 -1.71
N ASP A 113 -15.34 0.94 -2.26
CA ASP A 113 -15.44 1.19 -3.69
C ASP A 113 -14.30 0.49 -4.41
N LEU A 114 -14.65 -0.45 -5.30
CA LEU A 114 -13.69 -1.09 -6.17
C LEU A 114 -13.41 -0.17 -7.37
N ARG A 115 -12.16 0.28 -7.48
CA ARG A 115 -11.66 1.13 -8.55
C ARG A 115 -10.62 0.36 -9.36
N PRO A 116 -10.57 0.54 -10.69
CA PRO A 116 -9.50 -0.03 -11.50
C PRO A 116 -8.19 0.72 -11.26
N TYR A 117 -7.08 -0.03 -11.26
CA TYR A 117 -5.71 0.46 -11.16
C TYR A 117 -4.83 -0.29 -12.16
N CYS A 118 -3.81 0.39 -12.69
CA CYS A 118 -2.81 -0.25 -13.51
C CYS A 118 -1.64 -0.65 -12.62
N GLY A 119 -1.44 -1.95 -12.41
CA GLY A 119 -0.34 -2.50 -11.63
C GLY A 119 1.01 -2.20 -12.27
N CYS A 120 2.06 -2.18 -11.45
CA CYS A 120 3.43 -2.06 -11.96
C CYS A 120 3.89 -3.25 -12.80
N ASP A 121 3.18 -4.37 -12.69
CA ASP A 121 3.28 -5.55 -13.55
C ASP A 121 2.58 -5.38 -14.92
N GLY A 122 1.91 -4.24 -15.17
CA GLY A 122 1.19 -3.97 -16.41
C GLY A 122 -0.19 -4.64 -16.49
N GLN A 123 -0.67 -5.29 -15.43
CA GLN A 123 -2.03 -5.83 -15.38
C GLN A 123 -2.98 -4.86 -14.67
N THR A 124 -4.21 -4.76 -15.17
CA THR A 124 -5.26 -4.01 -14.49
C THR A 124 -5.83 -4.85 -13.35
N PHE A 125 -5.94 -4.27 -12.15
CA PHE A 125 -6.58 -4.88 -11.00
C PHE A 125 -7.63 -3.94 -10.38
N GLN A 126 -8.51 -4.49 -9.55
CA GLN A 126 -9.51 -3.71 -8.82
C GLN A 126 -9.19 -3.75 -7.33
N SER A 127 -9.22 -2.58 -6.69
CA SER A 127 -8.99 -2.46 -5.25
C SER A 127 -9.72 -1.27 -4.67
N SER A 128 -9.61 -1.06 -3.36
CA SER A 128 -10.24 0.09 -2.69
C SER A 128 -9.73 1.42 -3.26
N GLY A 129 -10.64 2.39 -3.42
CA GLY A 129 -10.31 3.77 -3.79
C GLY A 129 -9.29 4.45 -2.87
N THR A 130 -9.36 4.16 -1.57
CA THR A 130 -8.49 4.76 -0.55
C THR A 130 -7.32 3.88 -0.12
N CYS A 131 -7.40 2.57 -0.36
CA CYS A 131 -6.37 1.60 0.01
C CYS A 131 -6.10 0.60 -1.12
N PRO A 132 -5.27 0.97 -2.10
CA PRO A 132 -4.78 0.01 -3.06
C PRO A 132 -3.99 -1.09 -2.36
N GLU A 133 -4.28 -2.35 -2.66
CA GLU A 133 -3.71 -3.53 -1.98
C GLU A 133 -2.30 -3.94 -2.44
N ARG A 134 -1.80 -3.29 -3.51
CA ARG A 134 -0.50 -3.56 -4.16
C ARG A 134 0.02 -2.32 -4.94
N PRO A 135 1.34 -2.24 -5.22
CA PRO A 135 1.94 -1.19 -6.01
C PRO A 135 1.31 -1.03 -7.40
N TYR A 136 1.07 0.21 -7.79
CA TYR A 136 0.40 0.57 -9.04
C TYR A 136 1.07 1.77 -9.70
N ALA A 137 1.10 1.76 -11.02
CA ALA A 137 1.66 2.83 -11.85
C ALA A 137 0.76 4.06 -11.85
N HIS A 138 -0.55 3.85 -12.07
CA HIS A 138 -1.54 4.91 -12.06
C HIS A 138 -2.94 4.40 -11.74
N ARG A 139 -3.82 5.31 -11.33
CA ARG A 139 -5.26 5.02 -11.19
C ARG A 139 -5.90 4.84 -12.57
N GLY A 140 -6.87 3.92 -12.66
CA GLY A 140 -7.50 3.53 -13.94
C GLY A 140 -6.94 2.24 -14.53
N PRO A 141 -7.55 1.69 -15.59
CA PRO A 141 -7.02 0.52 -16.29
C PRO A 141 -5.72 0.85 -17.02
N CYS A 142 -4.88 -0.16 -17.27
CA CYS A 142 -3.69 0.00 -18.10
C CYS A 142 -4.05 0.34 -19.56
N GLU A 143 -3.32 1.28 -20.15
CA GLU A 143 -3.42 1.65 -21.56
C GLU A 143 -2.36 0.85 -22.34
N GLY A 144 -2.77 -0.28 -22.92
CA GLY A 144 -1.88 -1.19 -23.66
C GLY A 144 -1.46 -0.71 -25.03
#